data_AF-A0AAW8VAL9-F1
#
_entry.id   AF-A0AAW8VAL9-F1
#
_cell.length_a   1.000
_cell.length_b   1.000
_cell.length_c   1.000
_cell.angle_alpha   90.00
_cell.angle_beta   90.00
_cell.angle_gamma   90.00
#
_symmetry.space_group_name_H-M   'P 1'
#
loop_
_entity.id
_entity.type
_entity.pdbx_description
1 polymer ?
#
loop_
_entity_poly.entity_id
_entity_poly.type
_entity_poly.pdbx_seq_one_letter_code
_entity_poly.pdbx_strand_id
1 'polypeptide(L)'
;MTETENKYFSVDVSNDIHIFDLHETLEQAKKSCLDGATEAHEFADDMCDYEGFASNDLPYAVYGIIIGKAECKKKQLSEEEREDYGSDLVLEKPEIVEFQKNNGWIACSERLPEKSGMYLIYINPLLSKGTGAHQIRSDIYDTSLKEYGFTYDSVTHWKPLPPPP
;
A
#
# COMPACT_ATOMS: atom_id res chain seq x y z
N MET A 1 -15.61 8.00 2.10
CA MET A 1 -14.93 7.83 0.81
C MET A 1 -13.56 7.23 1.10
N THR A 2 -13.40 5.93 0.90
CA THR A 2 -12.08 5.29 0.97
C THR A 2 -11.47 5.42 -0.41
N GLU A 3 -10.82 6.56 -0.67
CA GLU A 3 -9.93 6.62 -1.82
C GLU A 3 -8.81 5.62 -1.55
N THR A 4 -8.85 4.50 -2.28
CA THR A 4 -7.66 3.73 -2.61
C THR A 4 -6.75 4.61 -3.47
N GLU A 5 -6.16 5.63 -2.84
CA GLU A 5 -5.07 6.43 -3.38
C GLU A 5 -3.84 5.53 -3.40
N ASN A 6 -3.80 4.57 -4.32
CA ASN A 6 -2.55 3.91 -4.69
C ASN A 6 -1.69 4.97 -5.37
N LYS A 7 -0.97 5.75 -4.56
CA LYS A 7 -0.02 6.75 -5.05
C LYS A 7 1.24 6.03 -5.50
N TYR A 8 1.70 6.33 -6.69
CA TYR A 8 2.93 5.80 -7.26
C TYR A 8 4.03 6.85 -7.13
N PHE A 9 5.28 6.43 -7.28
CA PHE A 9 6.39 7.35 -7.27
C PHE A 9 7.43 7.02 -8.33
N SER A 10 8.20 8.02 -8.74
CA SER A 10 9.47 7.87 -9.43
C SER A 10 10.53 8.70 -8.76
N VAL A 11 11.78 8.34 -8.97
CA VAL A 11 12.93 9.19 -8.66
C VAL A 11 13.43 9.77 -9.96
N ASP A 12 13.46 11.10 -10.04
CA ASP A 12 14.08 11.84 -11.12
C ASP A 12 15.58 11.98 -10.86
N VAL A 13 16.36 11.28 -11.68
CA VAL A 13 17.82 11.21 -11.58
C VAL A 13 18.53 12.18 -12.53
N SER A 14 17.81 12.96 -13.34
CA SER A 14 18.44 14.03 -14.14
C SER A 14 18.83 15.24 -13.29
N ASN A 15 18.37 15.27 -12.04
CA ASN A 15 18.73 16.26 -11.03
C ASN A 15 19.77 15.71 -10.05
N ASP A 16 20.78 16.52 -9.72
CA ASP A 16 21.91 16.20 -8.81
C ASP A 16 21.50 15.72 -7.39
N ILE A 17 20.26 15.98 -6.98
CA ILE A 17 19.75 15.64 -5.63
C ILE A 17 18.73 14.50 -5.64
N HIS A 18 18.46 13.88 -6.79
CA HIS A 18 17.47 12.82 -7.00
C HIS A 18 16.10 13.13 -6.39
N ILE A 19 15.22 13.73 -7.20
CA ILE A 19 13.93 14.25 -6.71
C ILE A 19 12.88 13.14 -6.69
N PHE A 20 12.07 13.12 -5.62
CA PHE A 20 10.96 12.17 -5.50
C PHE A 20 9.67 12.78 -6.05
N ASP A 21 9.13 12.17 -7.11
CA ASP A 21 7.90 12.61 -7.77
C ASP A 21 6.74 11.66 -7.48
N LEU A 22 5.56 12.24 -7.28
CA LEU A 22 4.32 11.52 -7.02
C LEU A 22 3.49 11.42 -8.30
N HIS A 23 2.91 10.24 -8.52
CA HIS A 23 2.11 9.94 -9.73
C HIS A 23 0.77 9.30 -9.36
N GLU A 24 -0.25 9.57 -10.19
CA GLU A 24 -1.59 8.99 -10.04
C GLU A 24 -1.64 7.54 -10.53
N THR A 25 -0.79 7.18 -11.49
CA THR A 25 -0.76 5.84 -12.10
C THR A 25 0.64 5.25 -12.17
N LEU A 26 0.72 3.92 -12.19
CA LEU A 26 2.00 3.21 -12.35
C LEU A 26 2.68 3.54 -13.69
N GLU A 27 1.89 3.71 -14.75
CA GLU A 27 2.42 4.01 -16.08
C GLU A 27 3.04 5.41 -16.15
N GLN A 28 2.46 6.40 -15.46
CA GLN A 28 3.08 7.72 -15.30
C GLN A 28 4.41 7.63 -14.55
N ALA A 29 4.44 6.91 -13.42
CA ALA A 29 5.68 6.72 -12.65
C ALA A 29 6.78 6.02 -13.46
N LYS A 30 6.44 4.96 -14.21
CA LYS A 30 7.37 4.28 -15.11
C LYS A 30 7.93 5.23 -16.16
N LYS A 31 7.04 5.98 -16.83
CA LYS A 31 7.42 6.92 -17.89
C LYS A 31 8.33 8.01 -17.32
N SER A 32 7.96 8.62 -16.21
CA SER A 32 8.75 9.68 -15.57
C SER A 32 10.14 9.20 -15.15
N CYS A 33 10.23 7.99 -14.57
CA CYS A 33 11.51 7.38 -14.22
C CYS A 33 12.39 7.13 -15.45
N LEU A 34 11.80 6.63 -16.55
CA LEU A 34 12.53 6.38 -17.78
C LEU A 34 12.99 7.69 -18.44
N ASP A 35 12.13 8.71 -18.46
CA ASP A 35 12.45 10.03 -19.01
C ASP A 35 13.64 10.64 -18.26
N GLY A 36 13.62 10.65 -16.92
CA GLY A 36 14.74 11.17 -16.11
C GLY A 36 16.03 10.37 -16.27
N ALA A 37 15.95 9.03 -16.35
CA ALA A 37 17.12 8.19 -16.62
C ALA A 37 17.71 8.41 -18.02
N THR A 38 16.85 8.71 -19.01
CA THR A 38 17.27 9.01 -20.38
C THR A 38 17.98 10.36 -20.44
N GLU A 39 17.44 11.38 -19.79
CA GLU A 39 18.05 12.71 -19.72
C GLU A 39 19.41 12.66 -19.01
N ALA A 40 19.50 11.95 -17.87
CA ALA A 40 20.77 11.76 -17.17
C ALA A 40 21.81 11.01 -18.02
N HIS A 41 21.37 10.01 -18.80
CA HIS A 41 22.25 9.31 -19.74
C HIS A 41 22.73 10.22 -20.88
N GLU A 42 21.85 11.04 -21.47
CA GLU A 42 22.21 12.01 -22.51
C GLU A 42 23.25 13.02 -22.00
N PHE A 43 23.08 13.51 -20.76
CA PHE A 43 24.07 14.38 -20.12
C PHE A 43 25.41 13.67 -19.91
N ALA A 44 25.39 12.40 -19.50
CA ALA A 44 26.60 11.60 -19.34
C ALA A 44 27.33 11.34 -20.66
N ASP A 45 26.59 11.18 -21.77
CA ASP A 45 27.16 11.07 -23.13
C ASP A 45 27.88 12.37 -23.51
N ASP A 46 27.21 13.52 -23.32
CA ASP A 46 27.79 14.84 -23.61
C ASP A 46 29.06 15.13 -22.78
N MET A 47 29.09 14.68 -21.52
CA MET A 47 30.23 14.84 -20.62
C MET A 47 31.27 13.72 -20.73
N CYS A 48 30.98 12.66 -21.48
CA CYS A 48 31.76 11.41 -21.51
C CYS A 48 31.98 10.80 -20.10
N ASP A 49 31.02 10.96 -19.18
CA ASP A 49 31.08 10.50 -17.79
C ASP A 49 30.07 9.38 -17.49
N TYR A 50 30.23 8.27 -18.21
CA TYR A 50 29.40 7.07 -18.01
C TYR A 50 29.65 6.39 -16.66
N GLU A 51 30.84 6.56 -16.09
CA GLU A 51 31.16 6.01 -14.76
C GLU A 51 30.34 6.72 -13.68
N GLY A 52 30.27 8.05 -13.73
CA GLY A 52 29.43 8.87 -12.86
C GLY A 52 27.96 8.48 -12.96
N PHE A 53 27.40 8.41 -14.17
CA PHE A 53 26.02 7.97 -14.38
C PHE A 53 25.75 6.57 -13.83
N ALA A 54 26.63 5.61 -14.11
CA ALA A 54 26.46 4.23 -13.67
C ALA A 54 26.56 4.04 -12.15
N SER A 55 27.39 4.84 -11.47
CA SER A 55 27.56 4.74 -10.02
C SER A 55 26.61 5.62 -9.22
N ASN A 56 26.23 6.78 -9.77
CA ASN A 56 25.56 7.83 -9.02
C ASN A 56 24.10 8.01 -9.42
N ASP A 57 23.71 7.81 -10.69
CA ASP A 57 22.35 8.16 -11.15
C ASP A 57 21.51 6.91 -11.43
N LEU A 58 22.00 6.03 -12.29
CA LEU A 58 21.28 4.82 -12.71
C LEU A 58 20.80 3.95 -11.54
N PRO A 59 21.56 3.74 -10.43
CA PRO A 59 21.08 2.94 -9.31
C PRO A 59 19.86 3.54 -8.59
N TYR A 60 19.66 4.85 -8.71
CA TYR A 60 18.55 5.57 -8.09
C TYR A 60 17.40 5.84 -9.06
N ALA A 61 17.52 5.46 -10.34
CA ALA A 61 16.45 5.53 -11.32
C ALA A 61 15.39 4.45 -11.03
N VAL A 62 14.57 4.70 -10.01
CA VAL A 62 13.58 3.76 -9.50
C VAL A 62 12.18 4.34 -9.57
N TYR A 63 11.20 3.45 -9.75
CA TYR A 63 9.78 3.77 -9.62
C TYR A 63 9.10 2.71 -8.76
N GLY A 64 7.97 3.06 -8.16
CA GLY A 64 7.28 2.12 -7.29
C GLY A 64 5.90 2.56 -6.85
N ILE A 65 5.37 1.78 -5.91
CA ILE A 65 4.07 2.01 -5.27
C ILE A 65 4.35 2.47 -3.85
N ILE A 66 3.66 3.53 -3.43
CA ILE A 66 3.70 3.96 -2.04
C ILE A 66 2.87 2.97 -1.23
N ILE A 67 3.48 2.41 -0.18
CA ILE A 67 2.85 1.39 0.68
C ILE A 67 2.39 1.95 2.02
N GLY A 68 2.60 3.24 2.28
CA GLY A 68 2.16 3.92 3.49
C GLY A 68 2.56 5.39 3.49
N LYS A 69 2.06 6.13 4.48
CA LYS A 69 2.38 7.54 4.71
C LYS A 69 2.30 7.86 6.19
N ALA A 70 2.85 9.00 6.58
CA ALA A 70 2.56 9.56 7.90
C ALA A 70 1.19 10.26 7.89
N GLU A 71 0.38 10.05 8.92
CA GLU A 71 -0.84 10.83 9.17
C GLU A 71 -0.80 11.45 10.57
N CYS A 72 -1.32 12.68 10.69
CA CYS A 72 -1.55 13.32 11.98
C CYS A 72 -3.03 13.30 12.33
N LYS A 73 -3.35 12.95 13.57
CA LYS A 73 -4.70 13.10 14.10
C LYS A 73 -4.92 14.54 14.55
N LYS A 74 -6.15 15.04 14.42
CA LYS A 74 -6.53 16.33 15.01
C LYS A 74 -6.66 16.15 16.51
N LYS A 75 -5.93 16.96 17.28
CA LYS A 75 -6.05 17.01 18.74
C LYS A 75 -7.40 17.62 19.09
N GLN A 76 -8.14 16.97 19.98
CA GLN A 76 -9.33 17.57 20.60
C GLN A 76 -8.85 18.54 21.67
N LEU A 77 -9.14 19.83 21.49
CA LEU A 77 -8.72 20.89 22.41
C LEU A 77 -9.84 21.26 23.38
N SER A 78 -9.49 21.54 24.63
CA SER A 78 -10.37 22.23 25.58
C SER A 78 -10.48 23.73 25.24
N GLU A 79 -11.42 24.43 25.87
CA GLU A 79 -11.60 25.89 25.70
C GLU A 79 -10.36 26.68 26.16
N GLU A 80 -9.75 26.29 27.28
CA GLU A 80 -8.49 26.87 27.78
C GLU A 80 -7.31 26.61 26.84
N GLU A 81 -7.20 25.40 26.28
CA GLU A 81 -6.13 25.08 25.33
C GLU A 81 -6.28 25.88 24.03
N ARG A 82 -7.50 26.15 23.56
CA ARG A 82 -7.73 26.94 22.34
C ARG A 82 -7.24 28.38 22.48
N GLU A 83 -7.44 28.98 23.65
CA GLU A 83 -6.91 30.32 23.95
C GLU A 83 -5.38 30.36 23.95
N ASP A 84 -4.72 29.29 24.43
CA ASP A 84 -3.25 29.18 24.47
C ASP A 84 -2.63 28.92 23.08
N TYR A 85 -3.24 28.05 22.28
CA TYR A 85 -2.72 27.71 20.95
C TYR A 85 -2.98 28.79 19.88
N GLY A 86 -3.99 29.64 20.06
CA GLY A 86 -4.38 30.67 19.08
C GLY A 86 -4.80 30.12 17.71
N SER A 87 -5.02 28.81 17.60
CA SER A 87 -5.44 28.10 16.39
C SER A 87 -6.37 26.95 16.77
N ASP A 88 -7.45 26.81 16.02
CA ASP A 88 -8.40 25.70 16.15
C ASP A 88 -7.86 24.38 15.56
N LEU A 89 -6.73 24.44 14.84
CA LEU A 89 -6.08 23.27 14.26
C LEU A 89 -4.78 23.00 15.01
N VAL A 90 -4.85 22.04 15.93
CA VAL A 90 -3.68 21.43 16.58
C VAL A 90 -3.63 19.97 16.19
N LEU A 91 -2.46 19.52 15.76
CA LEU A 91 -2.22 18.16 15.32
C LEU A 91 -1.43 17.39 16.39
N GLU A 92 -1.77 16.12 16.58
CA GLU A 92 -0.96 15.19 17.34
C GLU A 92 0.32 14.84 16.58
N LYS A 93 1.23 14.11 17.22
CA LYS A 93 2.44 13.61 16.56
C LYS A 93 2.05 12.69 15.39
N PRO A 94 2.77 12.74 14.26
CA PRO A 94 2.50 11.87 13.13
C PRO A 94 2.73 10.39 13.50
N GLU A 95 1.86 9.53 12.98
CA GLU A 95 1.99 8.08 13.04
C GLU A 95 2.07 7.52 11.61
N ILE A 96 2.85 6.45 11.42
CA ILE A 96 2.91 5.75 10.14
C ILE A 96 1.66 4.92 9.94
N VAL A 97 1.01 5.11 8.79
CA VAL A 97 -0.16 4.36 8.34
C VAL A 97 0.22 3.66 7.04
N GLU A 98 0.21 2.33 7.07
CA GLU A 98 0.40 1.52 5.87
C GLU A 98 -0.91 1.43 5.07
N PHE A 99 -0.79 1.54 3.75
CA PHE A 99 -1.91 1.34 2.84
C PHE A 99 -2.26 -0.15 2.74
N GLN A 100 -3.55 -0.46 2.69
CA GLN A 100 -4.01 -1.84 2.59
C GLN A 100 -3.60 -2.46 1.25
N LYS A 101 -2.63 -3.39 1.29
CA LYS A 101 -2.31 -4.25 0.14
C LYS A 101 -3.54 -5.10 -0.24
N ASN A 102 -3.69 -5.38 -1.54
CA ASN A 102 -4.71 -6.30 -2.06
C ASN A 102 -6.17 -6.00 -1.63
N ASN A 103 -6.63 -4.74 -1.62
CA ASN A 103 -8.00 -4.37 -1.21
C ASN A 103 -8.38 -4.83 0.23
N GLY A 104 -7.38 -4.98 1.10
CA GLY A 104 -7.53 -5.43 2.49
C GLY A 104 -7.60 -6.95 2.65
N TRP A 105 -7.31 -7.72 1.60
CA TRP A 105 -7.15 -9.17 1.68
C TRP A 105 -5.76 -9.52 2.19
N ILE A 106 -5.71 -10.37 3.22
CA ILE A 106 -4.49 -10.85 3.86
C ILE A 106 -4.27 -12.29 3.41
N ALA A 107 -3.10 -12.60 2.88
CA ALA A 107 -2.78 -13.97 2.51
C ALA A 107 -2.63 -14.83 3.77
N CYS A 108 -3.18 -16.04 3.77
CA CYS A 108 -3.02 -16.98 4.89
C CYS A 108 -1.55 -17.33 5.17
N SER A 109 -0.70 -17.26 4.13
CA SER A 109 0.76 -17.44 4.26
C SER A 109 1.48 -16.27 4.93
N GLU A 110 0.89 -15.07 4.92
CA GLU A 110 1.45 -13.89 5.61
C GLU A 110 1.06 -13.91 7.08
N ARG A 111 -0.25 -14.07 7.35
CA ARG A 111 -0.79 -14.06 8.71
C ARG A 111 -2.16 -14.74 8.76
N LEU A 112 -2.43 -15.51 9.80
CA LEU A 112 -3.75 -16.05 10.10
C LEU A 112 -4.56 -15.10 11.00
N PRO A 113 -5.91 -15.18 11.01
CA PRO A 113 -6.73 -14.39 11.93
C PRO A 113 -6.33 -14.64 13.40
N GLU A 114 -6.08 -13.56 14.15
CA GLU A 114 -5.61 -13.63 15.55
C GLU A 114 -6.73 -13.97 16.55
N LYS A 115 -7.99 -13.71 16.19
CA LYS A 115 -9.15 -13.91 17.06
C LYS A 115 -10.16 -14.79 16.35
N SER A 116 -10.92 -15.54 17.13
CA SER A 116 -12.13 -16.15 16.61
C SER A 116 -13.12 -15.04 16.22
N GLY A 117 -13.70 -15.13 15.03
CA GLY A 117 -14.58 -14.10 14.49
C GLY A 117 -15.15 -14.45 13.12
N MET A 118 -15.97 -13.55 12.56
CA MET A 118 -16.49 -13.69 11.20
C MET A 118 -15.57 -12.99 10.21
N TYR A 119 -15.24 -13.68 9.12
CA TYR A 119 -14.33 -13.17 8.10
C TYR A 119 -14.86 -13.47 6.68
N LEU A 120 -14.44 -12.64 5.74
CA LEU A 120 -14.48 -12.98 4.32
C LEU A 120 -13.25 -13.82 4.01
N ILE A 121 -13.43 -14.88 3.22
CA ILE A 121 -12.34 -15.73 2.76
C ILE A 121 -12.38 -15.86 1.24
N TYR A 122 -11.20 -16.03 0.65
CA TYR A 122 -11.02 -16.29 -0.76
C TYR A 122 -10.52 -17.72 -0.95
N ILE A 123 -11.29 -18.49 -1.71
CA ILE A 123 -11.00 -19.88 -2.07
C ILE A 123 -10.71 -19.91 -3.56
N ASN A 124 -9.72 -20.72 -3.96
CA ASN A 124 -9.38 -20.88 -5.37
C ASN A 124 -10.63 -21.29 -6.19
N PRO A 125 -11.02 -20.52 -7.23
CA PRO A 125 -12.20 -20.79 -8.05
C PRO A 125 -12.27 -22.21 -8.64
N LEU A 126 -11.11 -22.83 -8.88
CA LEU A 126 -11.00 -24.20 -9.39
C LEU A 126 -11.48 -25.24 -8.37
N LEU A 127 -11.35 -24.94 -7.08
CA LEU A 127 -11.82 -25.78 -5.99
C LEU A 127 -13.29 -25.47 -5.65
N SER A 128 -13.75 -24.24 -5.88
CA SER A 128 -15.07 -23.75 -5.45
C SER A 128 -16.16 -23.70 -6.51
N LYS A 129 -16.08 -24.53 -7.56
CA LYS A 129 -17.09 -24.61 -8.64
C LYS A 129 -17.45 -23.24 -9.24
N GLY A 130 -16.49 -22.32 -9.32
CA GLY A 130 -16.64 -21.03 -10.00
C GLY A 130 -16.95 -19.82 -9.13
N THR A 131 -17.08 -19.93 -7.81
CA THR A 131 -17.25 -18.77 -6.91
C THR A 131 -16.02 -18.55 -6.04
N GLY A 132 -15.25 -17.48 -6.28
CA GLY A 132 -13.95 -17.27 -5.61
C GLY A 132 -13.99 -16.72 -4.18
N ALA A 133 -15.12 -16.16 -3.72
CA ALA A 133 -15.23 -15.52 -2.41
C ALA A 133 -16.42 -16.06 -1.60
N HIS A 134 -16.17 -16.42 -0.34
CA HIS A 134 -17.17 -16.96 0.59
C HIS A 134 -17.09 -16.25 1.94
N GLN A 135 -18.21 -16.16 2.65
CA GLN A 135 -18.26 -15.66 4.04
C GLN A 135 -18.24 -16.85 4.99
N ILE A 136 -17.31 -16.87 5.94
CA ILE A 136 -17.20 -17.97 6.90
C ILE A 136 -16.94 -17.44 8.31
N ARG A 137 -17.50 -18.15 9.29
CA ARG A 137 -17.15 -18.00 10.69
C ARG A 137 -15.82 -18.71 10.95
N SER A 138 -14.79 -17.96 11.33
CA SER A 138 -13.53 -18.50 11.82
C SER A 138 -13.59 -18.58 13.34
N ASP A 139 -14.33 -19.52 13.91
CA ASP A 139 -13.81 -20.22 15.08
C ASP A 139 -12.82 -21.27 14.61
N ILE A 140 -11.73 -21.38 15.37
CA ILE A 140 -10.48 -22.05 15.00
C ILE A 140 -10.67 -23.55 14.70
N TYR A 141 -11.90 -24.09 14.78
CA TYR A 141 -12.25 -25.47 14.48
C TYR A 141 -13.68 -25.65 13.91
N ASP A 142 -14.29 -24.64 13.27
CA ASP A 142 -15.69 -24.73 12.85
C ASP A 142 -15.90 -25.60 11.60
N THR A 143 -16.82 -26.54 11.76
CA THR A 143 -17.43 -27.45 10.79
C THR A 143 -17.97 -26.79 9.51
N SER A 144 -18.13 -25.47 9.48
CA SER A 144 -18.77 -24.76 8.37
C SER A 144 -18.06 -24.92 7.02
N LEU A 145 -16.73 -24.98 6.97
CA LEU A 145 -16.00 -25.22 5.70
C LEU A 145 -16.29 -26.61 5.13
N LYS A 146 -16.36 -27.62 6.00
CA LYS A 146 -16.62 -29.02 5.61
C LYS A 146 -18.02 -29.21 5.06
N GLU A 147 -19.01 -28.46 5.56
CA GLU A 147 -20.39 -28.48 5.04
C GLU A 147 -20.46 -28.08 3.56
N TYR A 148 -19.56 -27.20 3.11
CA TYR A 148 -19.43 -26.81 1.70
C TYR A 148 -18.38 -27.62 0.93
N GLY A 149 -17.81 -28.67 1.53
CA GLY A 149 -16.80 -29.53 0.91
C GLY A 149 -15.40 -28.91 0.81
N PHE A 150 -15.12 -27.85 1.56
CA PHE A 150 -13.84 -27.15 1.56
C PHE A 150 -12.99 -27.52 2.79
N THR A 151 -11.67 -27.46 2.64
CA THR A 151 -10.70 -27.58 3.73
C THR A 151 -10.06 -26.23 4.01
N TYR A 152 -9.47 -26.07 5.20
CA TYR A 152 -8.70 -24.86 5.51
C TYR A 152 -7.58 -24.59 4.50
N ASP A 153 -6.95 -25.64 3.97
CA ASP A 153 -5.90 -25.54 2.94
C ASP A 153 -6.39 -24.94 1.61
N SER A 154 -7.71 -24.91 1.38
CA SER A 154 -8.30 -24.30 0.18
C SER A 154 -8.45 -22.78 0.28
N VAL A 155 -8.31 -22.23 1.50
CA VAL A 155 -8.38 -20.78 1.75
C VAL A 155 -7.00 -20.17 1.54
N THR A 156 -6.93 -19.19 0.63
CA THR A 156 -5.64 -18.52 0.32
C THR A 156 -5.55 -17.13 0.93
N HIS A 157 -6.69 -16.44 1.07
CA HIS A 157 -6.75 -15.09 1.64
C HIS A 157 -7.97 -14.92 2.53
N TRP A 158 -7.89 -13.98 3.46
CA TRP A 158 -8.99 -13.60 4.34
C TRP A 158 -9.03 -12.09 4.60
N LYS A 159 -10.17 -11.59 5.07
CA LYS A 159 -10.39 -10.18 5.43
C LYS A 159 -11.47 -10.07 6.52
N PRO A 160 -11.39 -9.11 7.47
CA PRO A 160 -12.49 -8.83 8.40
C PRO A 160 -13.79 -8.47 7.68
N LEU A 161 -14.95 -8.77 8.29
CA LEU A 161 -16.22 -8.29 7.73
C LEU A 161 -16.25 -6.75 7.67
N PRO A 162 -16.82 -6.16 6.60
CA PRO A 162 -17.12 -4.73 6.60
C PRO A 162 -18.09 -4.40 7.74
N PRO A 163 -18.02 -3.18 8.31
CA PRO A 163 -19.00 -2.74 9.30
C PRO A 163 -20.42 -2.77 8.69
N PRO A 164 -21.45 -3.06 9.50
CA PRO A 164 -22.83 -3.00 9.03
C PRO A 164 -23.17 -1.58 8.54
N PRO A 165 -24.05 -1.45 7.53
CA PRO A 165 -24.50 -0.16 7.00
C PRO A 165 -25.32 0.65 8.00
#